data_AF-A0A8K0M4M5-F1
#
_entry.id   AF-A0A8K0M4M5-F1
#
_cell.length_a   1.000
_cell.length_b   1.000
_cell.length_c   1.000
_cell.angle_alpha   90.00
_cell.angle_beta   90.00
_cell.angle_gamma   90.00
#
_symmetry.space_group_name_H-M   'P 1'
#
loop_
_entity.id
_entity.type
_entity.pdbx_description
1 polymer ?
#
loop_
_entity_poly.entity_id
_entity_poly.type
_entity_poly.pdbx_seq_one_letter_code
_entity_poly.pdbx_strand_id
1 'polypeptide(L)'
;PTPHNHARYVLSGPEDVTGKRIVEPVEEYTGVKVERAEFKVTSWLEDLVEAGVYPEKLPSILAGFEPLWQGKCTLAGTLKELMELAAPSSTPTDALKDMVEV
;
A
#
# COMPACT_ATOMS: atom_id res chain seq x y z
N PRO A 1 -12.32 2.84 -31.68
CA PRO A 1 -12.15 2.67 -30.22
C PRO A 1 -10.94 1.77 -29.94
N THR A 2 -9.98 2.20 -29.11
CA THR A 2 -8.88 1.32 -28.68
C THR A 2 -9.39 0.38 -27.57
N PRO A 3 -8.75 -0.78 -27.37
CA PRO A 3 -9.14 -1.74 -26.32
C PRO A 3 -9.17 -1.15 -24.91
N HIS A 4 -8.38 -0.09 -24.66
CA HIS A 4 -8.24 0.55 -23.34
C HIS A 4 -9.21 1.70 -23.08
N ASN A 5 -9.94 2.18 -24.10
CA ASN A 5 -10.80 3.35 -23.96
C ASN A 5 -12.01 3.03 -23.06
N HIS A 6 -12.11 3.71 -21.91
CA HIS A 6 -13.14 3.51 -20.88
C HIS A 6 -13.12 2.09 -20.25
N ALA A 7 -12.02 1.35 -20.40
CA ALA A 7 -11.86 0.05 -19.77
C ALA A 7 -11.59 0.22 -18.26
N ARG A 8 -12.17 -0.67 -17.45
CA ARG A 8 -11.91 -0.75 -16.01
C ARG A 8 -10.83 -1.78 -15.75
N TYR A 9 -9.68 -1.33 -15.26
CA TYR A 9 -8.59 -2.20 -14.85
C TYR A 9 -8.55 -2.37 -13.34
N VAL A 10 -8.21 -3.59 -12.93
CA VAL A 10 -7.71 -3.86 -11.58
C VAL A 10 -6.19 -3.92 -11.67
N LEU A 11 -5.54 -3.02 -10.93
CA LEU A 11 -4.10 -2.90 -10.87
C LEU A 11 -3.64 -3.27 -9.46
N SER A 12 -2.91 -4.37 -9.35
CA SER A 12 -2.25 -4.82 -8.12
C SER A 12 -0.76 -5.00 -8.38
N GLY A 13 0.05 -4.94 -7.33
CA GLY A 13 1.49 -5.18 -7.43
C GLY A 13 1.83 -6.61 -7.88
N PRO A 14 3.09 -6.88 -8.21
CA PRO A 14 3.55 -8.21 -8.63
C PRO A 14 3.42 -9.28 -7.55
N GLU A 15 3.36 -8.89 -6.27
CA GLU A 15 3.24 -9.80 -5.14
C GLU A 15 2.16 -9.36 -4.15
N ASP A 16 1.52 -10.35 -3.52
CA ASP A 16 0.65 -10.14 -2.38
C ASP A 16 1.51 -10.07 -1.11
N VAL A 17 1.32 -9.03 -0.30
CA VAL A 17 2.19 -8.73 0.82
C VAL A 17 1.40 -8.50 2.10
N THR A 18 1.99 -8.94 3.20
CA THR A 18 1.47 -8.70 4.54
C THR A 18 2.30 -7.65 5.23
N GLY A 19 1.76 -7.03 6.29
CA GLY A 19 2.54 -6.11 7.12
C GLY A 19 3.86 -6.71 7.63
N LYS A 20 3.90 -8.01 7.92
CA LYS A 20 5.14 -8.70 8.31
C LYS A 20 6.17 -8.74 7.18
N ARG A 21 5.74 -9.01 5.94
CA ARG A 21 6.64 -9.01 4.78
C ARG A 21 7.20 -7.62 4.45
N ILE A 22 6.56 -6.54 4.90
CA ILE A 22 7.10 -5.18 4.77
C ILE A 22 8.27 -4.94 5.75
N VAL A 23 8.28 -5.63 6.90
CA VAL A 23 9.38 -5.50 7.89
C VAL A 23 10.66 -6.17 7.37
N GLU A 24 10.54 -7.27 6.64
CA GLU A 24 11.67 -8.05 6.13
C GLU A 24 12.68 -7.22 5.30
N PRO A 25 12.27 -6.45 4.27
CA PRO A 25 13.18 -5.57 3.52
C PRO A 25 13.92 -4.54 4.37
N VAL A 26 13.27 -4.01 5.42
CA VAL A 26 13.88 -3.02 6.32
C VAL A 26 14.98 -3.67 7.16
N GLU A 27 14.74 -4.87 7.69
CA GLU A 27 15.76 -5.61 8.43
C GLU A 27 16.94 -6.01 7.53
N GLU A 28 16.67 -6.44 6.30
CA GLU A 28 17.70 -6.81 5.33
C GLU A 28 18.55 -5.60 4.94
N TYR A 29 17.91 -4.46 4.64
CA TYR A 29 18.61 -3.24 4.25
C TYR A 29 19.48 -2.67 5.38
N THR A 30 18.96 -2.68 6.61
CA THR A 30 19.67 -2.09 7.77
C THR A 30 20.65 -3.05 8.45
N GLY A 31 20.49 -4.36 8.27
CA GLY A 31 21.20 -5.39 9.03
C GLY A 31 20.76 -5.48 10.50
N VAL A 32 19.68 -4.79 10.89
CA VAL A 32 19.18 -4.73 12.28
C VAL A 32 17.83 -5.44 12.36
N LYS A 33 17.64 -6.23 13.42
CA LYS A 33 16.35 -6.88 13.71
C LYS A 33 15.37 -5.89 14.34
N VAL A 34 14.15 -5.85 13.82
CA VAL A 34 13.09 -5.01 14.38
C VAL A 34 12.56 -5.70 15.64
N GLU A 35 12.83 -5.08 16.79
CA GLU A 35 12.43 -5.63 18.10
C GLU A 35 10.91 -5.65 18.28
N ARG A 36 10.22 -4.63 17.79
CA ARG A 36 8.77 -4.48 17.92
C ARG A 36 8.19 -3.77 16.71
N ALA A 37 7.24 -4.42 16.04
CA ALA A 37 6.40 -3.84 15.00
C ALA A 37 4.95 -3.81 15.48
N GLU A 38 4.34 -2.62 15.46
CA GLU A 38 2.92 -2.44 15.73
C GLU A 38 2.20 -2.19 14.41
N PHE A 39 1.10 -2.91 14.19
CA PHE A 39 0.24 -2.73 13.02
C PHE A 39 -1.06 -2.06 13.44
N LYS A 40 -1.73 -1.40 12.49
CA LYS A 40 -3.00 -0.69 12.72
C LYS A 40 -2.88 0.53 13.66
N VAL A 41 -1.70 1.14 13.71
CA VAL A 41 -1.46 2.35 14.51
C VAL A 41 -2.07 3.56 13.81
N THR A 42 -3.13 4.11 14.39
CA THR A 42 -3.85 5.29 13.87
C THR A 42 -3.84 6.48 14.82
N SER A 43 -3.20 6.37 15.98
CA SER A 43 -3.19 7.43 17.01
C SER A 43 -2.72 8.78 16.47
N TRP A 44 -1.63 8.78 15.69
CA TRP A 44 -1.08 9.99 15.07
C TRP A 44 -2.02 10.67 14.05
N LEU A 45 -3.04 9.97 13.56
CA LEU A 45 -4.00 10.54 12.62
C LEU A 45 -5.00 11.45 13.32
N GLU A 46 -5.32 11.20 14.59
CA GLU A 46 -6.14 12.09 15.41
C GLU A 46 -5.43 13.44 15.59
N ASP A 47 -4.12 13.41 15.88
CA ASP A 47 -3.28 14.61 15.96
C ASP A 47 -3.30 15.41 14.64
N LEU A 48 -3.30 14.73 13.49
CA LEU A 48 -3.40 15.39 12.18
C LEU A 48 -4.78 16.01 11.92
N VAL A 49 -5.85 15.35 12.36
CA VAL A 49 -7.22 15.91 12.29
C VAL A 49 -7.28 17.18 13.14
N GLU A 50 -6.78 17.13 14.38
CA GLU A 50 -6.75 18.28 15.29
C GLU A 50 -5.89 19.43 14.75
N ALA A 51 -4.76 19.12 14.12
CA ALA A 51 -3.90 20.09 13.45
C ALA A 51 -4.51 20.68 12.16
N GLY A 52 -5.70 20.24 11.74
CA GLY A 52 -6.37 20.72 10.53
C GLY A 52 -5.69 20.26 9.24
N VAL A 53 -4.94 19.16 9.28
CA VAL A 53 -4.26 18.60 8.11
C VAL A 53 -5.25 17.76 7.30
N TYR A 54 -5.49 18.16 6.06
CA TYR A 54 -6.47 17.54 5.15
C TYR A 54 -7.87 17.35 5.76
N PRO A 55 -8.51 18.43 6.26
CA PRO A 55 -9.69 18.35 7.12
C PRO A 55 -10.90 17.67 6.46
N GLU A 56 -11.01 17.76 5.13
CA GLU A 56 -12.11 17.14 4.37
C GLU A 56 -11.86 15.66 4.03
N LYS A 57 -10.60 15.22 4.00
CA LYS A 57 -10.22 13.89 3.49
C LYS A 57 -9.88 12.92 4.62
N LEU A 58 -9.23 13.41 5.66
CA LEU A 58 -8.73 12.58 6.74
C LEU A 58 -9.84 11.82 7.51
N PRO A 59 -11.02 12.41 7.78
CA PRO A 59 -12.14 11.67 8.37
C PRO A 59 -12.61 10.50 7.49
N SER A 60 -12.65 10.69 6.16
CA SER A 60 -13.04 9.62 5.24
C SER A 60 -12.01 8.50 5.17
N ILE A 61 -10.72 8.82 5.27
CA ILE A 61 -9.63 7.83 5.31
C ILE A 61 -9.77 6.99 6.60
N LEU A 62 -9.97 7.64 7.74
CA LEU A 62 -10.16 6.98 9.04
C LEU A 62 -11.33 5.99 9.02
N ALA A 63 -12.46 6.39 8.44
CA ALA A 63 -13.63 5.51 8.29
C ALA A 63 -13.36 4.28 7.39
N GLY A 64 -12.37 4.36 6.51
CA GLY A 64 -11.98 3.27 5.61
C GLY A 64 -11.12 2.18 6.27
N PHE A 65 -10.47 2.46 7.41
CA PHE A 65 -9.59 1.46 8.04
C PHE A 65 -10.34 0.27 8.64
N GLU A 66 -11.50 0.50 9.26
CA GLU A 66 -12.26 -0.58 9.87
C GLU A 66 -12.68 -1.67 8.86
N PRO A 67 -13.34 -1.35 7.73
CA PRO A 67 -13.67 -2.37 6.73
C PRO A 67 -12.42 -3.00 6.10
N LEU A 68 -11.33 -2.24 5.92
CA LEU A 68 -10.05 -2.76 5.44
C LEU A 68 -9.52 -3.85 6.38
N TRP A 69 -9.49 -3.60 7.69
CA TRP A 69 -8.99 -4.55 8.68
C TRP A 69 -9.91 -5.74 8.93
N GLN A 70 -11.20 -5.59 8.67
CA GLN A 70 -12.17 -6.68 8.67
C GLN A 70 -12.05 -7.56 7.41
N GLY A 71 -11.13 -7.25 6.49
CA GLY A 71 -10.98 -7.97 5.22
C GLY A 71 -12.17 -7.79 4.27
N LYS A 72 -12.96 -6.73 4.47
CA LYS A 72 -14.11 -6.40 3.61
C LYS A 72 -13.69 -5.67 2.33
N CYS A 73 -12.44 -5.20 2.27
CA CYS A 73 -11.84 -4.68 1.06
C CYS A 73 -11.36 -5.83 0.17
N THR A 74 -11.79 -5.83 -1.10
CA THR A 74 -11.38 -6.85 -2.07
C THR A 74 -9.94 -6.60 -2.52
N LEU A 75 -9.07 -7.60 -2.32
CA LEU A 75 -7.83 -7.73 -3.08
C LEU A 75 -8.17 -8.48 -4.37
N ALA A 76 -8.21 -7.78 -5.49
CA ALA A 76 -8.40 -8.40 -6.79
C ALA A 76 -7.03 -8.54 -7.48
N GLY A 77 -6.76 -9.70 -8.09
CA GLY A 77 -5.53 -9.90 -8.86
C GLY A 77 -5.49 -8.97 -10.09
N THR A 78 -4.29 -8.60 -10.52
CA THR A 78 -4.08 -7.76 -11.70
C THR A 78 -4.69 -8.41 -12.94
N LEU A 79 -5.47 -7.64 -13.70
CA LEU A 79 -6.14 -8.15 -14.90
C LEU A 79 -5.11 -8.49 -16.00
N LYS A 80 -5.33 -9.59 -16.74
CA LYS A 80 -4.46 -10.04 -17.83
C LYS A 80 -4.19 -8.96 -18.88
N GLU A 81 -5.20 -8.17 -19.22
CA GLU A 81 -5.10 -7.05 -20.17
C GLU A 81 -4.08 -6.00 -19.74
N LEU A 82 -3.87 -5.83 -18.43
CA LEU A 82 -2.87 -4.92 -17.89
C LEU A 82 -1.47 -5.54 -17.92
N MET A 83 -1.35 -6.86 -17.78
CA MET A 83 -0.08 -7.58 -17.96
C MET A 83 0.45 -7.47 -19.40
N GLU A 84 -0.44 -7.48 -20.38
CA GLU A 84 -0.09 -7.31 -21.80
C GLU A 84 0.27 -5.85 -22.14
N LEU A 85 -0.26 -4.88 -21.39
CA LEU A 85 0.04 -3.46 -21.58
C LEU A 85 1.35 -3.05 -20.88
N ALA A 86 1.41 -3.28 -19.57
CA ALA A 86 2.54 -2.96 -18.71
C ALA A 86 2.42 -3.74 -17.39
N ALA A 87 3.03 -4.93 -17.35
CA ALA A 87 3.03 -5.75 -16.14
C ALA A 87 3.70 -5.00 -14.97
N PRO A 88 3.04 -4.86 -13.81
CA PRO A 88 3.66 -4.32 -12.60
C PRO A 88 4.84 -5.19 -12.20
N SER A 89 6.02 -4.61 -12.04
CA SER A 89 7.26 -5.35 -11.75
C SER A 89 7.98 -4.88 -10.48
N SER A 90 7.73 -3.65 -10.02
CA SER A 90 8.36 -3.11 -8.82
C SER A 90 7.83 -3.82 -7.57
N THR A 91 8.74 -4.38 -6.78
CA THR A 91 8.44 -4.99 -5.49
C THR A 91 8.56 -3.96 -4.35
N PRO A 92 8.04 -4.23 -3.15
CA PRO A 92 8.28 -3.38 -1.97
C PRO A 92 9.76 -3.21 -1.64
N THR A 93 10.59 -4.22 -1.91
CA THR A 93 12.04 -4.13 -1.73
C THR A 93 12.67 -3.15 -2.72
N ASP A 94 12.25 -3.19 -3.99
CA ASP A 94 12.72 -2.24 -5.00
C ASP A 94 12.29 -0.81 -4.63
N ALA A 95 11.01 -0.65 -4.24
CA ALA A 95 10.49 0.64 -3.80
C ALA A 95 11.25 1.18 -2.57
N LEU A 96 11.60 0.32 -1.60
CA LEU A 96 12.42 0.72 -0.47
C LEU A 96 13.78 1.25 -0.93
N LYS A 97 14.47 0.51 -1.79
CA LYS A 97 15.79 0.91 -2.33
C LYS A 97 15.70 2.25 -3.05
N ASP A 98 14.72 2.43 -3.94
CA ASP A 98 14.52 3.69 -4.68
C ASP A 98 14.26 4.89 -3.76
N MET A 99 13.71 4.68 -2.56
CA MET A 99 13.46 5.75 -1.59
C MET A 99 14.69 6.13 -0.76
N VAL A 100 15.64 5.21 -0.58
CA VAL A 100 16.78 5.37 0.35
C VAL A 100 18.14 5.48 -0.35
N GLU A 101 18.25 4.98 -1.58
CA GLU A 101 19.43 5.07 -2.43
C GLU A 101 19.27 6.29 -3.36
N VAL A 102 20.32 7.13 -3.45
CA VAL A 102 20.37 8.37 -4.25
C VAL A 102 21.19 8.16 -5.51
#